data_AF-A0A561F225-F1
#
_entry.id   AF-A0A561F225-F1
#
_cell.length_a   1.000
_cell.length_b   1.000
_cell.length_c   1.000
_cell.angle_alpha   90.00
_cell.angle_beta   90.00
_cell.angle_gamma   90.00
#
_symmetry.space_group_name_H-M   'P 1'
#
loop_
_entity.id
_entity.type
_entity.pdbx_description
1 polymer ?
#
loop_
_entity_poly.entity_id
_entity_poly.type
_entity_poly.pdbx_seq_one_letter_code
_entity_poly.pdbx_strand_id
1 'polypeptide(L)'
;MSLEPTIPAGELDRTCPECGAGFAVDSVTSRRKYCSPACREKGCAHLPKQRVCPQCDKEFTTDVSRKRKFCSAECLVAFRRSKEQQEARLCPVCDNPFQAAKTVRTVYCSMLCRQEAERARDQALNEERDRRLAQTAPPALPARIELPPPPSPPGRASTRQQAPARDPLEPTATRNCPHCQQPITIVALLATPEAARPTMPHHRTDVVPLRRTP
;
A
#
# COMPACT_ATOMS: atom_id res chain seq x y z
N MET A 1 -8.52 18.83 -21.11
CA MET A 1 -9.17 17.95 -22.11
C MET A 1 -9.24 16.57 -21.50
N SER A 2 -10.37 16.27 -20.85
CA SER A 2 -10.61 14.99 -20.19
C SER A 2 -10.81 13.95 -21.28
N LEU A 3 -9.88 13.01 -21.40
CA LEU A 3 -10.03 11.87 -22.27
C LEU A 3 -11.00 10.91 -21.58
N GLU A 4 -12.27 11.00 -21.98
CA GLU A 4 -13.28 10.00 -21.61
C GLU A 4 -12.86 8.67 -22.27
N PRO A 5 -12.64 7.59 -21.49
CA PRO A 5 -12.37 6.30 -22.07
C PRO A 5 -13.62 5.83 -22.83
N THR A 6 -13.58 5.96 -24.14
CA THR A 6 -14.60 5.43 -25.04
C THR A 6 -14.47 3.91 -25.03
N ILE A 7 -15.20 3.23 -24.14
CA ILE A 7 -15.28 1.77 -24.14
C ILE A 7 -15.94 1.38 -25.48
N PRO A 8 -15.26 0.60 -26.34
CA PRO A 8 -15.84 0.19 -27.61
C PRO A 8 -17.10 -0.63 -27.38
N ALA A 9 -18.16 -0.31 -28.14
CA ALA A 9 -19.51 -0.84 -27.97
C ALA A 9 -19.62 -2.38 -28.01
N GLY A 10 -18.58 -3.10 -28.42
CA GLY A 10 -18.53 -4.58 -28.46
C GLY A 10 -17.94 -5.26 -27.22
N GLU A 11 -17.36 -4.54 -26.26
CA GLU A 11 -16.75 -5.16 -25.06
C GLU A 11 -17.80 -5.69 -24.05
N LEU A 12 -19.04 -5.26 -24.22
CA LEU A 12 -20.17 -5.60 -23.36
C LEU A 12 -21.06 -6.71 -23.94
N ASP A 13 -20.77 -7.18 -25.15
CA ASP A 13 -21.54 -8.24 -25.77
C ASP A 13 -21.09 -9.63 -25.28
N ARG A 14 -22.06 -10.43 -24.83
CA ARG A 14 -21.86 -11.78 -24.32
C ARG A 14 -22.83 -12.73 -24.97
N THR A 15 -22.40 -13.98 -25.16
CA THR A 15 -23.27 -15.03 -25.70
C THR A 15 -23.88 -15.86 -24.58
N CYS A 16 -25.21 -16.05 -24.62
CA CYS A 16 -25.90 -16.90 -23.68
C CYS A 16 -25.58 -18.38 -23.96
N PRO A 17 -25.13 -19.17 -22.97
CA PRO A 17 -24.81 -20.58 -23.18
C PRO A 17 -26.03 -21.49 -23.44
N GLU A 18 -27.25 -21.02 -23.14
CA GLU A 18 -28.47 -21.84 -23.26
C GLU A 18 -29.19 -21.66 -24.59
N CYS A 19 -29.20 -20.44 -25.13
CA CYS A 19 -29.92 -20.11 -26.36
C CYS A 19 -29.01 -19.60 -27.48
N GLY A 20 -27.71 -19.42 -27.23
CA GLY A 20 -26.76 -18.88 -28.19
C GLY A 20 -26.95 -17.40 -28.54
N ALA A 21 -27.94 -16.72 -27.98
CA ALA A 21 -28.21 -15.32 -28.27
C ALA A 21 -27.12 -14.40 -27.70
N GLY A 22 -26.67 -13.43 -28.50
CA GLY A 22 -25.87 -12.30 -28.04
C GLY A 22 -26.70 -11.35 -27.17
N PHE A 23 -26.15 -10.88 -26.06
CA PHE A 23 -26.77 -9.89 -25.18
C PHE A 23 -25.71 -8.93 -24.65
N ALA A 24 -26.08 -7.66 -24.51
CA ALA A 24 -25.21 -6.64 -23.91
C ALA A 24 -25.32 -6.66 -22.36
N VAL A 25 -24.22 -6.37 -21.68
CA VAL A 25 -24.18 -6.13 -20.23
C VAL A 25 -23.93 -4.67 -19.89
N ASP A 26 -24.40 -4.22 -18.73
CA ASP A 26 -24.31 -2.81 -18.33
C ASP A 26 -22.89 -2.38 -17.93
N SER A 27 -22.00 -3.35 -17.63
CA SER A 27 -20.61 -3.08 -17.25
C SER A 27 -19.69 -4.27 -17.56
N VAL A 28 -18.41 -3.97 -17.80
CA VAL A 28 -17.33 -4.97 -17.96
C VAL A 28 -17.21 -5.85 -16.70
N THR A 29 -17.50 -5.28 -15.52
CA THR A 29 -17.47 -5.97 -14.23
C THR A 29 -18.67 -6.88 -13.96
N SER A 30 -19.73 -6.80 -14.78
CA SER A 30 -20.93 -7.62 -14.62
C SER A 30 -20.57 -9.10 -14.67
N ARG A 31 -21.14 -9.92 -13.77
CA ARG A 31 -20.98 -11.39 -13.78
C ARG A 31 -22.15 -12.11 -14.43
N ARG A 32 -23.04 -11.38 -15.11
CA ARG A 32 -24.23 -11.93 -15.79
C ARG A 32 -23.78 -12.83 -16.96
N LYS A 33 -24.17 -14.11 -16.89
CA LYS A 33 -23.86 -15.15 -17.89
C LYS A 33 -24.99 -15.43 -18.87
N TYR A 34 -26.24 -15.17 -18.47
CA TYR A 34 -27.43 -15.53 -19.23
C TYR A 34 -28.16 -14.27 -19.72
N CYS A 35 -28.75 -14.34 -20.92
CA CYS A 35 -29.50 -13.24 -21.51
C CYS A 35 -30.79 -12.92 -20.73
N SER A 36 -31.43 -13.91 -20.11
CA SER A 36 -32.69 -13.73 -19.37
C SER A 36 -32.79 -14.60 -18.11
N PRO A 37 -33.69 -14.27 -17.15
CA PRO A 37 -33.97 -15.10 -15.99
C PRO A 37 -34.43 -16.52 -16.36
N ALA A 38 -35.20 -16.66 -17.45
CA ALA A 38 -35.66 -17.96 -17.94
C ALA A 38 -34.50 -18.83 -18.44
N CYS A 39 -33.56 -18.26 -19.21
CA CYS A 39 -32.34 -18.98 -19.61
C CYS A 39 -31.47 -19.31 -18.40
N ARG A 40 -31.37 -18.39 -17.43
CA ARG A 40 -30.68 -18.67 -16.16
C ARG A 40 -31.31 -19.89 -15.48
N GLU A 41 -32.62 -19.95 -15.33
CA GLU A 41 -33.28 -21.06 -14.65
C GLU A 41 -33.07 -22.40 -15.35
N LYS A 42 -33.22 -22.45 -16.69
CA LYS A 42 -32.94 -23.65 -17.50
C LYS A 42 -31.50 -24.14 -17.33
N GLY A 43 -30.52 -23.24 -17.47
CA GLY A 43 -29.11 -23.59 -17.25
C GLY A 43 -28.76 -23.95 -15.81
N CYS A 44 -29.62 -23.58 -14.86
CA CYS A 44 -29.46 -23.91 -13.45
C CYS A 44 -30.23 -25.16 -13.03
N ALA A 45 -31.19 -25.63 -13.84
CA ALA A 45 -32.08 -26.75 -13.52
C ALA A 45 -31.33 -28.09 -13.45
N HIS A 46 -30.25 -28.23 -14.21
CA HIS A 46 -29.39 -29.42 -14.20
C HIS A 46 -28.50 -29.53 -12.95
N LEU A 47 -28.38 -28.48 -12.13
CA LEU A 47 -27.58 -28.57 -10.92
C LEU A 47 -28.37 -29.34 -9.85
N PRO A 48 -27.77 -30.38 -9.24
CA PRO A 48 -28.46 -31.19 -8.24
C PRO A 48 -28.83 -30.31 -7.03
N LYS A 49 -30.11 -30.33 -6.68
CA LYS A 49 -30.66 -29.62 -5.52
C LYS A 49 -30.24 -30.27 -4.20
N GLN A 50 -29.90 -31.55 -4.22
CA GLN A 50 -29.46 -32.34 -3.08
C GLN A 50 -27.96 -32.64 -3.17
N ARG A 51 -27.26 -32.55 -2.03
CA ARG A 51 -25.85 -32.91 -1.87
C ARG A 51 -25.64 -33.64 -0.55
N VAL A 52 -24.60 -34.46 -0.50
CA VAL A 52 -24.17 -35.13 0.74
C VAL A 52 -23.14 -34.25 1.44
N CYS A 53 -23.29 -34.06 2.75
CA CYS A 53 -22.35 -33.29 3.57
C CYS A 53 -21.09 -34.12 3.86
N PRO A 54 -19.87 -33.69 3.47
CA PRO A 54 -18.63 -34.45 3.72
C PRO A 54 -18.24 -34.65 5.18
N GLN A 55 -18.96 -34.04 6.13
CA GLN A 55 -18.66 -34.08 7.56
C GLN A 55 -19.58 -35.03 8.34
N CYS A 56 -20.82 -35.21 7.88
CA CYS A 56 -21.83 -35.97 8.60
C CYS A 56 -22.63 -36.92 7.71
N ASP A 57 -22.28 -36.99 6.43
CA ASP A 57 -22.88 -37.83 5.38
C ASP A 57 -24.40 -37.69 5.20
N LYS A 58 -24.99 -36.64 5.79
CA LYS A 58 -26.41 -36.32 5.62
C LYS A 58 -26.65 -35.64 4.28
N GLU A 59 -27.73 -36.04 3.62
CA GLU A 59 -28.26 -35.34 2.46
C GLU A 59 -28.88 -34.00 2.89
N PHE A 60 -28.56 -32.94 2.15
CA PHE A 60 -29.11 -31.61 2.40
C PHE A 60 -29.41 -30.88 1.09
N THR A 61 -30.36 -29.95 1.15
CA THR A 61 -30.75 -29.13 0.01
C THR A 61 -29.86 -27.89 -0.10
N THR A 62 -29.44 -27.55 -1.32
CA THR A 62 -28.66 -26.34 -1.63
C THR A 62 -29.54 -25.19 -2.14
N ASP A 63 -30.69 -24.99 -1.51
CA ASP A 63 -31.67 -23.95 -1.82
C ASP A 63 -31.08 -22.53 -1.66
N VAL A 64 -30.33 -22.30 -0.59
CA VAL A 64 -29.73 -20.98 -0.30
C VAL A 64 -28.55 -20.65 -1.22
N SER A 65 -27.70 -21.62 -1.51
CA SER A 65 -26.54 -21.44 -2.38
C SER A 65 -26.12 -22.76 -3.00
N ARG A 66 -26.20 -22.81 -4.33
CA ARG A 66 -25.79 -23.97 -5.15
C ARG A 66 -24.30 -24.32 -5.03
N LYS A 67 -23.49 -23.46 -4.40
CA LYS A 67 -22.07 -23.68 -4.10
C LYS A 67 -21.81 -24.21 -2.69
N ARG A 68 -22.84 -24.33 -1.85
CA ARG A 68 -22.69 -24.79 -0.46
C ARG A 68 -22.31 -26.26 -0.43
N LYS A 69 -21.22 -26.58 0.27
CA LYS A 69 -20.68 -27.96 0.41
C LYS A 69 -21.13 -28.67 1.69
N PHE A 70 -21.50 -27.92 2.74
CA PHE A 70 -21.81 -28.48 4.06
C PHE A 70 -23.25 -28.17 4.48
N CYS A 71 -23.91 -29.08 5.19
CA CYS A 71 -25.32 -28.93 5.62
C CYS A 71 -25.53 -27.84 6.68
N SER A 72 -24.51 -27.48 7.47
CA SER A 72 -24.55 -26.44 8.51
C SER A 72 -23.21 -25.71 8.62
N ALA A 73 -23.21 -24.52 9.23
CA ALA A 73 -21.97 -23.81 9.57
C ALA A 73 -21.12 -24.62 10.57
N GLU A 74 -21.77 -25.38 11.46
CA GLU A 74 -21.11 -26.27 12.40
C GLU A 74 -20.35 -27.39 11.69
N CYS A 75 -20.96 -28.02 10.68
CA CYS A 75 -20.29 -29.04 9.88
C CYS A 75 -19.08 -28.46 9.12
N LEU A 76 -19.17 -27.20 8.65
CA LEU A 76 -18.03 -26.52 8.05
C LEU A 76 -16.89 -26.31 9.06
N VAL A 77 -17.20 -25.87 10.28
CA VAL A 77 -16.18 -25.65 11.33
C VAL A 77 -15.59 -26.97 11.81
N ALA A 78 -16.41 -27.99 12.01
CA ALA A 78 -15.98 -29.33 12.40
C ALA A 78 -15.06 -29.96 11.34
N PHE A 79 -15.40 -29.82 10.05
CA PHE A 79 -14.55 -30.28 8.96
C PHE A 79 -13.21 -29.53 8.93
N ARG A 80 -13.19 -28.22 9.19
CA ARG A 80 -11.94 -27.44 9.25
C ARG A 80 -11.06 -27.77 10.46
N ARG A 81 -11.67 -28.23 11.56
CA ARG A 81 -10.98 -28.63 12.79
C ARG A 81 -10.63 -30.12 12.82
N SER A 82 -10.96 -30.89 11.78
CA SER A 82 -10.60 -32.30 11.73
C SER A 82 -9.08 -32.44 11.55
N LYS A 83 -8.52 -33.50 12.14
CA LYS A 83 -7.08 -33.81 12.06
C LYS A 83 -6.60 -34.00 10.63
N GLU A 84 -7.47 -34.43 9.73
CA GLU A 84 -7.17 -34.60 8.31
C GLU A 84 -6.89 -33.28 7.59
N GLN A 85 -7.57 -32.21 8.01
CA GLN A 85 -7.43 -30.86 7.43
C GLN A 85 -6.38 -30.02 8.16
N GLN A 86 -5.91 -30.47 9.32
CA GLN A 86 -4.84 -29.83 10.07
C GLN A 86 -3.49 -30.48 9.78
N GLU A 87 -2.44 -29.69 9.87
CA GLU A 87 -1.07 -30.15 9.83
C GLU A 87 -0.23 -29.41 10.87
N ALA A 88 0.72 -30.12 11.45
CA ALA A 88 1.69 -29.55 12.37
C ALA A 88 2.82 -28.90 11.57
N ARG A 89 3.07 -27.62 11.83
CA ARG A 89 4.17 -26.84 11.27
C ARG A 89 5.03 -26.29 12.39
N LEU A 90 6.32 -26.05 12.13
CA LEU A 90 7.22 -25.37 13.07
C LEU A 90 7.28 -23.89 12.74
N CYS A 91 7.24 -23.04 13.76
CA CYS A 91 7.39 -21.59 13.59
C CYS A 91 8.87 -21.23 13.44
N PRO A 92 9.31 -20.56 12.37
CA PRO A 92 10.74 -20.24 12.18
C PRO A 92 11.30 -19.18 13.13
N VAL A 93 10.48 -18.60 14.02
CA VAL A 93 10.89 -17.56 14.98
C VAL A 93 11.09 -18.11 16.38
N CYS A 94 10.27 -19.08 16.78
CA CYS A 94 10.29 -19.60 18.14
C CYS A 94 10.39 -21.13 18.20
N ASP A 95 10.54 -21.78 17.03
CA ASP A 95 10.64 -23.24 16.82
C ASP A 95 9.52 -24.09 17.44
N ASN A 96 8.45 -23.45 17.90
CA ASN A 96 7.33 -24.15 18.51
C ASN A 96 6.44 -24.80 17.43
N PRO A 97 6.00 -26.05 17.65
CA PRO A 97 5.02 -26.70 16.79
C PRO A 97 3.65 -26.04 16.96
N PHE A 98 2.97 -25.78 15.83
CA PHE A 98 1.62 -25.23 15.81
C PHE A 98 0.76 -25.95 14.77
N GLN A 99 -0.55 -25.97 14.99
CA GLN A 99 -1.51 -26.59 14.07
C GLN A 99 -2.07 -25.54 13.11
N ALA A 100 -1.94 -25.78 11.82
CA ALA A 100 -2.50 -24.95 10.76
C ALA A 100 -3.42 -25.78 9.86
N ALA A 101 -4.43 -25.15 9.27
CA ALA A 101 -5.19 -25.79 8.20
C ALA A 101 -4.30 -25.93 6.95
N LYS A 102 -4.32 -27.09 6.30
CA LYS A 102 -3.56 -27.38 5.07
C LYS A 102 -3.84 -26.38 3.95
N THR A 103 -5.05 -25.83 3.92
CA THR A 103 -5.46 -24.83 2.93
C THR A 103 -4.84 -23.46 3.16
N VAL A 104 -4.34 -23.17 4.37
CA VAL A 104 -3.79 -21.87 4.74
C VAL A 104 -2.27 -21.94 4.73
N ARG A 105 -1.62 -21.01 4.05
CA ARG A 105 -0.15 -20.89 3.99
C ARG A 105 0.41 -20.09 5.17
N THR A 106 -0.07 -20.34 6.39
CA THR A 106 0.47 -19.65 7.58
C THR A 106 1.79 -20.26 8.01
N VAL A 107 2.82 -19.42 8.14
CA VAL A 107 4.19 -19.84 8.47
C VAL A 107 4.49 -19.68 9.96
N TYR A 108 3.86 -18.69 10.60
CA TYR A 108 4.11 -18.35 12.00
C TYR A 108 3.01 -18.89 12.90
N CYS A 109 3.39 -19.26 14.13
CA CYS A 109 2.44 -19.75 15.13
C CYS A 109 1.50 -18.65 15.65
N SER A 110 1.92 -17.38 15.60
CA SER A 110 1.18 -16.25 16.14
C SER A 110 1.45 -14.97 15.36
N MET A 111 0.58 -13.97 15.55
CA MET A 111 0.80 -12.62 15.00
C MET A 111 2.06 -11.96 15.57
N LEU A 112 2.47 -12.30 16.80
CA LEU A 112 3.69 -11.77 17.41
C LEU A 112 4.94 -12.29 16.68
N CYS A 113 5.02 -13.61 16.47
CA CYS A 113 6.12 -14.20 15.69
C CYS A 113 6.14 -13.67 14.25
N ARG A 114 4.97 -13.42 13.64
CA ARG A 114 4.91 -12.79 12.33
C ARG A 114 5.52 -11.38 12.33
N GLN A 115 5.13 -10.54 13.30
CA GLN A 115 5.66 -9.18 13.41
C GLN A 115 7.15 -9.17 13.74
N GLU A 116 7.62 -10.12 14.53
CA GLU A 116 9.05 -10.29 14.83
C GLU A 116 9.85 -10.68 13.59
N ALA A 117 9.37 -11.63 12.80
CA ALA A 117 9.98 -11.96 11.51
C ALA A 117 9.95 -10.78 10.52
N GLU A 118 8.87 -9.98 10.51
CA GLU A 118 8.81 -8.74 9.74
C GLU A 118 9.88 -7.74 10.19
N ARG A 119 9.97 -7.47 11.50
CA ARG A 119 10.99 -6.58 12.08
C ARG A 119 12.42 -7.04 11.80
N ALA A 120 12.71 -8.33 11.95
CA ALA A 120 14.03 -8.90 11.70
C ALA A 120 14.44 -8.73 10.23
N ARG A 121 13.51 -8.91 9.28
CA ARG A 121 13.77 -8.65 7.85
C ARG A 121 14.05 -7.18 7.58
N ASP A 122 13.27 -6.28 8.16
CA ASP A 122 13.46 -4.84 7.96
C ASP A 122 14.80 -4.37 8.56
N GLN A 123 15.20 -4.92 9.71
CA GLN A 123 16.52 -4.68 10.30
C GLN A 123 17.65 -5.13 9.37
N ALA A 124 17.59 -6.36 8.86
CA ALA A 124 18.60 -6.87 7.93
C ALA A 124 18.70 -6.03 6.64
N LEU A 125 17.57 -5.54 6.12
CA LEU A 125 17.56 -4.64 4.96
C LEU A 125 18.17 -3.28 5.27
N ASN A 126 17.92 -2.73 6.47
CA ASN A 126 18.54 -1.48 6.89
C ASN A 126 20.04 -1.63 7.08
N GLU A 127 20.50 -2.71 7.74
CA GLU A 127 21.92 -3.02 7.90
C GLU A 127 22.62 -3.18 6.54
N GLU A 128 21.98 -3.86 5.59
CA GLU A 128 22.50 -3.99 4.22
C GLU A 128 22.60 -2.64 3.52
N ARG A 129 21.59 -1.77 3.69
CA ARG A 129 21.62 -0.41 3.14
C ARG A 129 22.75 0.39 3.75
N ASP A 130 22.92 0.34 5.07
CA ASP A 130 23.96 1.06 5.79
C ASP A 130 25.36 0.57 5.37
N ARG A 131 25.50 -0.75 5.16
CA ARG A 131 26.72 -1.36 4.60
C ARG A 131 27.05 -0.81 3.22
N ARG A 132 26.06 -0.69 2.33
CA ARG A 132 26.26 -0.10 0.99
C ARG A 132 26.65 1.37 1.07
N LEU A 133 25.98 2.14 1.94
CA LEU A 133 26.31 3.55 2.14
C LEU A 133 27.74 3.73 2.65
N ALA A 134 28.17 2.90 3.60
CA ALA A 134 29.54 2.90 4.12
C ALA A 134 30.59 2.55 3.04
N GLN A 135 30.27 1.65 2.11
CA GLN A 135 31.15 1.30 0.98
C GLN A 135 31.24 2.42 -0.07
N THR A 136 30.16 3.17 -0.27
CA THR A 136 30.12 4.30 -1.23
C THR A 136 30.62 5.63 -0.64
N ALA A 137 30.86 5.68 0.67
CA ALA A 137 31.41 6.86 1.31
C ALA A 137 32.83 7.11 0.78
N PRO A 138 33.13 8.30 0.24
CA PRO A 138 34.49 8.61 -0.17
C PRO A 138 35.44 8.45 1.04
N PRO A 139 36.68 7.97 0.83
CA PRO A 139 37.64 7.89 1.92
C PRO A 139 37.73 9.25 2.59
N ALA A 140 37.68 9.27 3.92
CA ALA A 140 37.84 10.50 4.69
C ALA A 140 39.13 11.18 4.20
N LEU A 141 38.99 12.31 3.51
CA LEU A 141 40.13 13.09 3.07
C LEU A 141 40.98 13.37 4.32
N PRO A 142 42.31 13.17 4.27
CA PRO A 142 43.17 13.39 5.42
C PRO A 142 42.89 14.78 5.98
N ALA A 143 42.83 14.86 7.32
CA ALA A 143 42.54 16.08 8.06
C ALA A 143 43.21 17.26 7.38
N ARG A 144 42.38 18.16 6.86
CA ARG A 144 42.79 19.38 6.17
C ARG A 144 43.88 20.03 7.03
N ILE A 145 45.11 20.11 6.50
CA ILE A 145 46.22 20.79 7.16
C ILE A 145 45.69 22.17 7.60
N GLU A 146 45.56 22.37 8.91
CA GLU A 146 45.23 23.68 9.45
C GLU A 146 46.39 24.60 9.11
N LEU A 147 46.19 25.46 8.11
CA LEU A 147 47.11 26.57 7.89
C LEU A 147 47.07 27.45 9.15
N PRO A 148 48.23 27.80 9.72
CA PRO A 148 48.28 28.66 10.90
C PRO A 148 47.56 30.00 10.61
N PRO A 149 46.82 30.54 11.59
CA PRO A 149 46.08 31.79 11.40
C PRO A 149 47.05 32.91 11.04
N PRO A 150 46.70 33.79 10.09
CA PRO A 150 47.56 34.92 9.72
C PRO A 150 47.75 35.85 10.93
N PRO A 151 48.93 36.49 11.07
CA PRO A 151 49.20 37.39 12.18
C PRO A 151 48.21 38.57 12.17
N SER A 152 47.63 38.83 13.34
CA SER A 152 46.68 39.90 13.57
C SER A 152 47.34 41.28 13.38
N PRO A 153 46.71 42.22 12.64
CA PRO A 153 47.22 43.58 12.51
C PRO A 153 47.08 44.33 13.84
N PRO A 154 47.98 45.31 14.12
CA PRO A 154 47.97 46.02 15.39
C PRO A 154 46.81 47.00 15.46
N GLY A 155 46.07 46.93 16.57
CA GLY A 155 45.44 48.06 17.23
C GLY A 155 44.42 48.87 16.43
N ARG A 156 43.16 48.44 16.47
CA ARG A 156 42.05 49.39 16.45
C ARG A 156 41.03 49.02 17.51
N ALA A 157 40.81 49.96 18.42
CA ALA A 157 39.94 49.84 19.58
C ALA A 157 38.56 49.24 19.21
N SER A 158 38.05 48.38 20.09
CA SER A 158 36.69 47.84 20.04
C SER A 158 35.65 48.95 20.03
N THR A 159 35.27 49.42 18.84
CA THR A 159 33.92 49.92 18.63
C THR A 159 33.06 48.70 18.31
N ARG A 160 32.22 48.31 19.26
CA ARG A 160 31.11 47.37 19.01
C ARG A 160 30.14 48.07 18.05
N GLN A 161 30.44 48.05 16.76
CA GLN A 161 29.48 48.38 15.73
C GLN A 161 28.50 47.22 15.69
N GLN A 162 27.28 47.46 16.18
CA GLN A 162 26.13 46.62 15.86
C GLN A 162 26.12 46.43 14.34
N ALA A 163 25.97 45.18 13.89
CA ALA A 163 25.71 44.90 12.49
C ALA A 163 24.51 45.75 12.07
N PRO A 164 24.59 46.49 10.94
CA PRO A 164 23.43 47.26 10.48
C PRO A 164 22.29 46.28 10.25
N ALA A 165 21.13 46.57 10.82
CA ALA A 165 19.91 45.84 10.55
C ALA A 165 19.67 45.89 9.04
N ARG A 166 19.83 44.75 8.36
CA ARG A 166 19.54 44.64 6.94
C ARG A 166 18.03 44.80 6.74
N ASP A 167 17.67 45.66 5.80
CA ASP A 167 16.29 45.92 5.42
C ASP A 167 15.62 44.60 4.99
N PRO A 168 14.49 44.19 5.59
CA PRO A 168 13.83 42.91 5.30
C PRO A 168 13.40 42.70 3.85
N LEU A 169 13.48 43.72 3.00
CA LEU A 169 13.13 43.67 1.58
C LEU A 169 14.35 43.53 0.66
N GLU A 170 15.57 43.40 1.20
CA GLU A 170 16.75 43.21 0.36
C GLU A 170 16.78 41.81 -0.30
N PRO A 171 17.01 41.75 -1.62
CA PRO A 171 16.93 40.51 -2.38
C PRO A 171 18.05 39.54 -1.99
N THR A 172 17.65 38.33 -1.57
CA THR A 172 18.58 37.33 -1.01
C THR A 172 19.43 36.64 -2.07
N ALA A 173 18.93 36.53 -3.31
CA ALA A 173 19.69 36.08 -4.47
C ALA A 173 18.98 36.43 -5.78
N THR A 174 19.73 36.73 -6.84
CA THR A 174 19.21 36.89 -8.21
C THR A 174 19.63 35.71 -9.10
N ARG A 175 18.71 35.21 -9.92
CA ARG A 175 18.96 34.17 -10.92
C ARG A 175 18.20 34.46 -12.20
N ASN A 176 18.75 34.06 -13.35
CA ASN A 176 18.08 34.24 -14.64
C ASN A 176 17.04 33.13 -14.87
N CYS A 177 15.87 33.50 -15.41
CA CYS A 177 14.80 32.57 -15.74
C CYS A 177 15.26 31.58 -16.82
N PRO A 178 15.11 30.25 -16.63
CA PRO A 178 15.56 29.28 -17.63
C PRO A 178 14.77 29.33 -18.94
N HIS A 179 13.61 30.00 -18.98
CA HIS A 179 12.77 30.09 -20.19
C HIS A 179 12.97 31.37 -21.01
N CYS A 180 13.27 32.51 -20.39
CA CYS A 180 13.44 33.78 -21.09
C CYS A 180 14.75 34.52 -20.77
N GLN A 181 15.61 33.94 -19.92
CA GLN A 181 16.92 34.47 -19.48
C GLN A 181 16.92 35.86 -18.84
N GLN A 182 15.75 36.40 -18.51
CA GLN A 182 15.62 37.64 -17.76
C GLN A 182 15.95 37.43 -16.27
N PRO A 183 16.53 38.43 -15.59
CA PRO A 183 16.89 38.33 -14.18
C PRO A 183 15.63 38.28 -13.32
N ILE A 184 15.51 37.26 -12.48
CA ILE A 184 14.48 37.12 -11.47
C ILE A 184 15.10 37.23 -10.08
N THR A 185 14.37 37.87 -9.19
CA THR A 185 14.81 38.18 -7.82
C THR A 185 14.11 37.24 -6.84
N ILE A 186 14.89 36.48 -6.07
CA ILE A 186 14.37 35.57 -5.05
C ILE A 186 14.46 36.28 -3.71
N VAL A 187 13.29 36.65 -3.18
CA VAL A 187 13.15 37.21 -1.84
C VAL A 187 12.91 36.06 -0.87
N ALA A 188 13.83 35.84 0.07
CA ALA A 188 13.59 34.88 1.15
C ALA A 188 12.60 35.49 2.12
N LEU A 189 11.32 35.16 1.97
CA LEU A 189 10.35 35.43 3.02
C LEU A 189 10.79 34.62 4.23
N LEU A 190 11.32 35.31 5.25
CA LEU A 190 11.56 34.77 6.58
C LEU A 190 10.21 34.36 7.16
N ALA A 191 9.74 33.17 6.80
CA ALA A 191 8.62 32.55 7.46
C ALA A 191 9.09 32.21 8.87
N THR A 192 8.66 32.99 9.86
CA THR A 192 8.70 32.53 11.24
C THR A 192 7.98 31.18 11.31
N PRO A 193 8.46 30.22 12.12
CA PRO A 193 7.85 28.89 12.20
C PRO A 193 6.37 28.93 12.64
N GLU A 194 5.91 30.03 13.24
CA GLU A 194 4.49 30.29 13.51
C GLU A 194 3.65 30.49 12.24
N ALA A 195 4.17 31.17 11.21
CA ALA A 195 3.43 31.44 9.97
C ALA A 195 3.36 30.21 9.02
N ALA A 196 4.23 29.22 9.22
CA ALA A 196 4.27 27.98 8.43
C ALA A 196 3.33 26.88 8.94
N ARG A 197 2.59 27.11 10.05
CA ARG A 197 1.53 26.20 10.50
C ARG A 197 0.23 26.55 9.80
N PRO A 198 -0.27 25.74 8.84
CA PRO A 198 -1.63 25.91 8.39
C PRO A 198 -2.56 25.65 9.58
N THR A 199 -3.25 26.69 10.04
CA THR A 199 -4.39 26.53 10.95
C THR A 199 -5.47 25.82 10.17
N MET A 200 -5.52 24.49 10.26
CA MET A 200 -6.61 23.73 9.66
C MET A 200 -7.87 23.97 10.49
N PRO A 201 -8.92 24.61 9.94
CA PRO A 201 -10.19 24.67 10.63
C PRO A 201 -10.62 23.23 10.94
N HIS A 202 -10.87 22.97 12.22
CA HIS A 202 -11.31 21.69 12.74
C HIS A 202 -12.72 21.38 12.21
N HIS A 203 -12.82 20.98 10.95
CA HIS A 203 -13.95 20.29 10.30
C HIS A 203 -13.84 20.49 8.78
N ARG A 204 -12.92 19.77 8.13
CA ARG A 204 -13.10 19.40 6.72
C ARG A 204 -12.88 17.90 6.58
N THR A 205 -13.97 17.20 6.29
CA THR A 205 -14.09 15.75 6.13
C THR A 205 -13.45 15.21 4.84
N ASP A 206 -12.74 16.04 4.08
CA ASP A 206 -12.30 15.70 2.71
C ASP A 206 -10.83 15.24 2.60
N VAL A 207 -10.14 15.01 3.72
CA VAL A 207 -8.80 14.40 3.68
C VAL A 207 -8.94 12.89 3.61
N VAL A 208 -9.02 12.34 2.40
CA VAL A 208 -8.98 10.90 2.16
C VAL A 208 -7.52 10.42 2.26
N PRO A 209 -7.16 9.57 3.23
CA PRO A 209 -5.81 9.03 3.33
C PRO A 209 -5.56 8.08 2.14
N LEU A 210 -4.53 8.36 1.34
CA LEU A 210 -4.06 7.44 0.31
C LEU A 210 -3.52 6.18 0.98
N ARG A 211 -4.35 5.13 1.02
CA ARG A 211 -3.93 3.79 1.44
C ARG A 211 -2.89 3.27 0.44
N ARG A 212 -1.68 2.99 0.92
CA ARG A 212 -0.74 2.16 0.17
C ARG A 212 -1.32 0.74 0.11
N THR A 213 -1.63 0.30 -1.10
CA THR A 213 -2.10 -1.07 -1.38
C THR A 213 -1.00 -2.09 -1.07
N PRO A 214 -1.37 -3.32 -0.67
CA PRO A 214 -0.43 -4.37 -0.25
C PRO A 214 0.45 -4.91 -1.36
#